data_AF-A0A932RCL0-F1
#
_entry.id   AF-A0A932RCL0-F1
#
_cell.length_a   1.000
_cell.length_b   1.000
_cell.length_c   1.000
_cell.angle_alpha   90.00
_cell.angle_beta   90.00
_cell.angle_gamma   90.00
#
_symmetry.space_group_name_H-M   'P 1'
#
loop_
_entity.id
_entity.type
_entity.pdbx_description
1 polymer ?
#
loop_
_entity_poly.entity_id
_entity_poly.type
_entity_poly.pdbx_seq_one_letter_code
_entity_poly.pdbx_strand_id
1 'polypeptide(L)'
;MGWRTEWNAISNQIQGLLEAGRFYVSCLSTDNKDPHEIARREVLPQTDRMFESLRKFYEIYQANLPTPAAACLNRFLENKEKWDKISVHLVMQGLPAVQARLTALSSFGSEFTYQISDWSAVARRLSERAFLHLQRSIVADSSIRERWKSAFEEGELACEKLGGAHLLLHGIWAFKVNAERERTDLVLSNQLTDLSEVERTAEALVLTEWKIVREENEVGAKIKEAHRQAARYAFGALAGIELASYHYLVMVTERVLQMRGSWIEDGVTYQCINVAVDPKTPSGR
;
A
#
# COMPACT_ATOMS: atom_id res chain seq x y z
N MET A 1 4.63 14.24 -3.60
CA MET A 1 4.81 13.24 -2.53
C MET A 1 3.61 12.30 -2.55
N GLY A 2 3.77 11.04 -2.14
CA GLY A 2 2.67 10.06 -2.00
C GLY A 2 1.62 10.49 -0.99
N TRP A 3 0.33 10.25 -1.22
CA TRP A 3 -0.72 10.45 -0.23
C TRP A 3 -0.48 9.51 0.95
N ARG A 4 0.06 8.30 0.74
CA ARG A 4 0.50 7.42 1.83
C ARG A 4 1.68 8.02 2.61
N THR A 5 2.66 8.58 1.91
CA THR A 5 3.80 9.25 2.55
C THR A 5 3.34 10.46 3.36
N GLU A 6 2.43 11.25 2.79
CA GLU A 6 1.84 12.43 3.43
C GLU A 6 0.91 12.03 4.58
N TRP A 7 0.13 10.96 4.42
CA TRP A 7 -0.66 10.37 5.50
C TRP A 7 0.24 9.87 6.62
N ASN A 8 1.34 9.18 6.34
CA ASN A 8 2.29 8.75 7.37
C ASN A 8 2.89 9.94 8.10
N ALA A 9 3.22 11.03 7.40
CA ALA A 9 3.67 12.26 8.02
C ALA A 9 2.59 12.88 8.92
N ILE A 10 1.34 12.98 8.43
CA ILE A 10 0.19 13.48 9.19
C ILE A 10 -0.09 12.59 10.41
N SER A 11 -0.09 11.28 10.24
CA SER A 11 -0.31 10.30 11.31
C SER A 11 0.76 10.41 12.39
N ASN A 12 2.04 10.52 12.00
CA ASN A 12 3.14 10.77 12.94
C ASN A 12 2.97 12.10 13.68
N GLN A 13 2.52 13.16 13.00
CA GLN A 13 2.23 14.44 13.65
C GLN A 13 1.03 14.34 14.61
N ILE A 14 -0.03 13.60 14.26
CA ILE A 14 -1.14 13.31 15.17
C ILE A 14 -0.61 12.59 16.42
N GLN A 15 0.23 11.56 16.27
CA GLN A 15 0.83 10.86 17.41
C GLN A 15 1.70 11.79 18.27
N GLY A 16 2.58 12.58 17.66
CA GLY A 16 3.40 13.55 18.40
C GLY A 16 2.54 14.59 19.17
N LEU A 17 1.43 15.02 18.58
CA LEU A 17 0.48 15.92 19.25
C LEU A 17 -0.26 15.23 20.40
N LEU A 18 -0.61 13.95 20.27
CA LEU A 18 -1.19 13.16 21.35
C LEU A 18 -0.20 12.96 22.50
N GLU A 19 1.08 12.72 22.22
CA GLU A 19 2.15 12.62 23.22
C GLU A 19 2.34 13.95 23.96
N ALA A 20 2.42 15.06 23.23
CA ALA A 20 2.50 16.39 23.82
C ALA A 20 1.26 16.70 24.68
N GLY A 21 0.06 16.29 24.24
CA GLY A 21 -1.16 16.39 25.01
C GLY A 21 -1.16 15.56 26.28
N ARG A 22 -0.67 14.30 26.23
CA ARG A 22 -0.51 13.46 27.42
C ARG A 22 0.45 14.08 28.43
N PHE A 23 1.58 14.62 27.96
CA PHE A 23 2.53 15.34 28.79
C PHE A 23 1.91 16.59 29.42
N TYR A 24 1.18 17.38 28.65
CA TYR A 24 0.45 18.55 29.16
C TYR A 24 -0.52 18.17 30.29
N VAL A 25 -1.34 17.12 30.09
CA VAL A 25 -2.30 16.66 31.11
C VAL A 25 -1.59 16.11 32.36
N SER A 26 -0.47 15.41 32.20
CA SER A 26 0.27 14.88 33.37
C SER A 26 0.86 16.02 34.22
N CYS A 27 1.31 17.11 33.61
CA CYS A 27 1.79 18.30 34.34
C CYS A 27 0.68 19.04 35.10
N LEU A 28 -0.56 19.03 34.59
CA LEU A 28 -1.71 19.68 35.23
C LEU A 28 -2.27 18.92 36.44
N SER A 29 -1.99 17.62 36.53
CA SER A 29 -2.54 16.72 37.56
C SER A 29 -2.18 17.12 39.00
N THR A 30 -1.21 18.03 39.16
CA THR A 30 -0.68 18.50 40.44
C THR A 30 -1.34 19.78 40.98
N ASP A 31 -1.93 20.64 40.13
CA ASP A 31 -2.46 21.95 40.58
C ASP A 31 -3.70 22.46 39.80
N ASN A 32 -4.19 21.68 38.82
CA ASN A 32 -5.41 21.88 38.02
C ASN A 32 -5.63 23.27 37.39
N LYS A 33 -4.60 24.13 37.41
CA LYS A 33 -4.55 25.43 36.77
C LYS A 33 -3.64 25.32 35.55
N ASP A 34 -4.11 25.80 34.41
CA ASP A 34 -3.32 25.97 33.17
C ASP A 34 -2.47 27.25 33.30
N PRO A 35 -1.27 27.19 33.91
CA PRO A 35 -0.51 28.39 34.18
C PRO A 35 -0.06 28.92 32.83
N HIS A 36 -0.37 30.18 32.52
CA HIS A 36 -0.04 30.84 31.25
C HIS A 36 -0.89 30.45 30.01
N GLU A 37 -2.05 29.82 30.20
CA GLU A 37 -2.98 29.48 29.10
C GLU A 37 -2.34 28.63 27.98
N ILE A 38 -1.49 27.67 28.34
CA ILE A 38 -0.71 26.85 27.39
C ILE A 38 -1.63 26.03 26.48
N ALA A 39 -2.78 25.56 26.99
CA ALA A 39 -3.77 24.89 26.14
C ALA A 39 -4.21 25.80 24.98
N ARG A 40 -4.50 27.06 25.27
CA ARG A 40 -4.98 28.03 24.29
C ARG A 40 -3.88 28.53 23.36
N ARG A 41 -2.67 28.74 23.88
CA ARG A 41 -1.57 29.36 23.14
C ARG A 41 -0.82 28.38 22.26
N GLU A 42 -0.69 27.12 22.68
CA GLU A 42 0.17 26.14 22.01
C GLU A 42 -0.62 24.93 21.52
N VAL A 43 -1.36 24.24 22.39
CA VAL A 43 -1.96 22.94 22.04
C VAL A 43 -3.13 23.08 21.06
N LEU A 44 -4.08 23.97 21.33
CA LEU A 44 -5.24 24.17 20.46
C LEU A 44 -4.84 24.69 19.06
N PRO A 45 -3.95 25.68 18.89
CA PRO A 45 -3.49 26.09 17.56
C PRO A 45 -2.82 24.97 16.76
N GLN A 46 -2.09 24.06 17.42
CA GLN A 46 -1.51 22.89 16.74
C GLN A 46 -2.59 21.90 16.29
N THR A 47 -3.66 21.71 17.07
CA THR A 47 -4.82 20.92 16.61
C THR A 47 -5.49 21.56 15.40
N ASP A 48 -5.63 22.89 15.36
CA ASP A 48 -6.24 23.59 14.21
C ASP A 48 -5.41 23.41 12.94
N ARG A 49 -4.08 23.58 13.05
CA ARG A 49 -3.16 23.28 11.94
C ARG A 49 -3.29 21.84 11.46
N MET A 50 -3.49 20.89 12.37
CA MET A 50 -3.70 19.48 11.99
C MET A 50 -4.96 19.29 11.16
N PHE A 51 -6.07 19.91 11.54
CA PHE A 51 -7.30 19.87 10.74
C PHE A 51 -7.14 20.55 9.37
N GLU A 52 -6.39 21.65 9.28
CA GLU A 52 -6.07 22.28 8.00
C GLU A 52 -5.22 21.38 7.11
N SER A 53 -4.21 20.70 7.68
CA SER A 53 -3.42 19.69 6.97
C SER A 53 -4.31 18.55 6.46
N LEU A 54 -5.23 18.04 7.27
CA LEU A 54 -6.18 17.00 6.86
C LEU A 54 -7.14 17.47 5.75
N ARG A 55 -7.57 18.74 5.78
CA ARG A 55 -8.40 19.33 4.73
C ARG A 55 -7.64 19.45 3.41
N LYS A 56 -6.43 19.98 3.43
CA LYS A 56 -5.56 20.06 2.24
C LYS A 56 -5.28 18.68 1.67
N PHE A 57 -4.99 17.72 2.54
CA PHE A 57 -4.81 16.33 2.18
C PHE A 57 -6.05 15.76 1.46
N TYR A 58 -7.24 16.01 1.99
CA TYR A 58 -8.49 15.60 1.34
C TYR A 58 -8.67 16.27 -0.03
N GLU A 59 -8.51 17.60 -0.13
CA GLU A 59 -8.67 18.34 -1.38
C GLU A 59 -7.74 17.85 -2.50
N ILE A 60 -6.50 17.49 -2.15
CA ILE A 60 -5.49 17.02 -3.12
C ILE A 60 -5.73 15.55 -3.51
N TYR A 61 -6.08 14.68 -2.55
CA TYR A 61 -6.05 13.24 -2.77
C TYR A 61 -7.41 12.53 -2.72
N GLN A 62 -8.53 13.23 -2.54
CA GLN A 62 -9.87 12.62 -2.42
C GLN A 62 -10.19 11.61 -3.53
N ALA A 63 -9.78 11.91 -4.78
CA ALA A 63 -10.04 11.05 -5.93
C ALA A 63 -9.23 9.75 -5.89
N ASN A 64 -8.12 9.74 -5.14
CA ASN A 64 -7.15 8.65 -5.11
C ASN A 64 -7.23 7.88 -3.77
N LEU A 65 -8.07 8.31 -2.83
CA LEU A 65 -8.32 7.60 -1.58
C LEU A 65 -9.33 6.47 -1.80
N PRO A 66 -9.19 5.31 -1.12
CA PRO A 66 -10.24 4.31 -1.08
C PRO A 66 -11.56 4.93 -0.63
N THR A 67 -12.67 4.61 -1.30
CA THR A 67 -13.99 5.23 -1.01
C THR A 67 -14.36 5.23 0.48
N PRO A 68 -14.14 4.15 1.25
CA PRO A 68 -14.41 4.15 2.70
C PRO A 68 -13.52 5.12 3.49
N ALA A 69 -12.25 5.26 3.09
CA ALA A 69 -11.30 6.18 3.71
C ALA A 69 -11.64 7.64 3.36
N ALA A 70 -11.96 7.93 2.09
CA ALA A 70 -12.42 9.24 1.65
C ALA A 70 -13.68 9.67 2.40
N ALA A 71 -14.67 8.78 2.52
CA ALA A 71 -15.90 9.03 3.27
C ALA A 71 -15.64 9.24 4.77
N CYS A 72 -14.72 8.47 5.37
CA CYS A 72 -14.29 8.64 6.76
C CYS A 72 -13.70 10.03 7.00
N LEU A 73 -12.77 10.47 6.14
CA LEU A 73 -12.13 11.78 6.25
C LEU A 73 -13.13 12.92 6.01
N ASN A 74 -13.99 12.81 4.99
CA ASN A 74 -15.02 13.82 4.75
C ASN A 74 -15.95 13.98 5.96
N ARG A 75 -16.45 12.87 6.50
CA ARG A 75 -17.29 12.88 7.72
C ARG A 75 -16.58 13.51 8.92
N PHE A 76 -15.28 13.24 9.09
CA PHE A 76 -14.49 13.86 10.16
C PHE A 76 -14.36 15.37 9.98
N LEU A 77 -14.08 15.84 8.76
CA LEU A 77 -13.94 17.26 8.44
C LEU A 77 -15.27 18.03 8.57
N GLU A 78 -16.39 17.45 8.14
CA GLU A 78 -17.73 18.03 8.31
C GLU A 78 -18.11 18.14 9.80
N ASN A 79 -17.69 17.17 10.61
CA ASN A 79 -17.93 17.21 12.06
C ASN A 79 -17.07 18.25 12.78
N LYS A 80 -15.91 18.65 12.22
CA LYS A 80 -15.12 19.77 12.76
C LYS A 80 -15.93 21.06 12.79
N GLU A 81 -16.65 21.39 11.72
CA GLU A 81 -17.48 22.60 11.69
C GLU A 81 -18.60 22.58 12.75
N LYS A 82 -19.11 21.38 13.07
CA LYS A 82 -20.06 21.20 14.17
C LYS A 82 -19.37 21.39 15.53
N TRP A 83 -18.15 20.88 15.71
CA TRP A 83 -17.38 21.07 16.94
C TRP A 83 -17.01 22.53 17.17
N ASP A 84 -16.53 23.22 16.14
CA ASP A 84 -16.15 24.63 16.23
C ASP A 84 -17.36 25.49 16.64
N LYS A 85 -18.56 25.21 16.09
CA LYS A 85 -19.82 25.87 16.51
C LYS A 85 -20.22 25.56 17.96
N ILE A 86 -20.03 24.32 18.40
CA ILE A 86 -20.31 23.91 19.79
C ILE A 86 -19.34 24.58 20.76
N SER A 87 -18.06 24.69 20.44
CA SER A 87 -17.05 25.38 21.26
C SER A 87 -17.21 26.91 21.32
N VAL A 88 -17.97 27.51 20.40
CA VAL A 88 -18.35 28.93 20.48
C VAL A 88 -19.53 29.16 21.43
N HIS A 89 -20.39 28.15 21.66
CA HIS A 89 -21.56 28.26 22.54
C HIS A 89 -21.38 27.62 23.93
N LEU A 90 -20.53 26.60 24.05
CA LEU A 90 -20.09 26.04 25.32
C LEU A 90 -18.72 26.63 25.65
N VAL A 91 -18.56 27.10 26.89
CA VAL A 91 -17.32 27.59 27.50
C VAL A 91 -16.31 26.45 27.68
N MET A 92 -16.03 25.68 26.61
CA MET A 92 -14.98 24.69 26.56
C MET A 92 -13.69 25.42 26.21
N GLN A 93 -13.09 26.06 27.21
CA GLN A 93 -11.73 26.62 27.12
C GLN A 93 -10.78 25.76 27.96
N GLY A 94 -9.50 25.74 27.58
CA GLY A 94 -8.48 25.00 28.31
C GLY A 94 -8.57 23.49 28.14
N LEU A 95 -8.43 22.75 29.25
CA LEU A 95 -8.26 21.30 29.27
C LEU A 95 -9.39 20.50 28.58
N PRO A 96 -10.70 20.78 28.78
CA PRO A 96 -11.78 20.04 28.12
C PRO A 96 -11.74 20.14 26.59
N ALA A 97 -11.37 21.31 26.06
CA ALA A 97 -11.25 21.53 24.62
C ALA A 97 -10.08 20.73 24.02
N VAL A 98 -8.95 20.72 24.72
CA VAL A 98 -7.78 19.91 24.34
C VAL A 98 -8.14 18.42 24.34
N GLN A 99 -8.79 17.93 25.40
CA GLN A 99 -9.21 16.53 25.48
C GLN A 99 -10.16 16.14 24.34
N ALA A 100 -11.16 16.96 24.04
CA ALA A 100 -12.11 16.69 22.97
C ALA A 100 -11.40 16.61 21.60
N ARG A 101 -10.56 17.59 21.26
CA ARG A 101 -9.87 17.65 19.96
C ARG A 101 -8.84 16.53 19.80
N LEU A 102 -8.07 16.24 20.84
CA LEU A 102 -7.10 15.13 20.80
C LEU A 102 -7.79 13.77 20.70
N THR A 103 -8.87 13.56 21.44
CA THR A 103 -9.66 12.32 21.36
C THR A 103 -10.23 12.13 19.96
N ALA A 104 -10.79 13.20 19.38
CA ALA A 104 -11.27 13.20 18.01
C ALA A 104 -10.18 12.83 16.99
N LEU A 105 -9.02 13.49 17.05
CA LEU A 105 -7.88 13.21 16.16
C LEU A 105 -7.37 11.77 16.33
N SER A 106 -7.29 11.27 17.56
CA SER A 106 -6.88 9.89 17.85
C SER A 106 -7.87 8.87 17.28
N SER A 107 -9.17 9.11 17.46
CA SER A 107 -10.22 8.23 16.96
C SER A 107 -10.21 8.19 15.43
N PHE A 108 -10.16 9.37 14.79
CA PHE A 108 -10.06 9.48 13.34
C PHE A 108 -8.79 8.82 12.81
N GLY A 109 -7.63 9.11 13.39
CA GLY A 109 -6.36 8.55 12.94
C GLY A 109 -6.36 7.02 12.96
N SER A 110 -6.97 6.43 13.98
CA SER A 110 -7.15 4.97 14.09
C SER A 110 -8.12 4.42 13.05
N GLU A 111 -9.30 5.04 12.90
CA GLU A 111 -10.33 4.61 11.92
C GLU A 111 -9.79 4.70 10.49
N PHE A 112 -9.20 5.84 10.11
CA PHE A 112 -8.66 6.07 8.77
C PHE A 112 -7.51 5.10 8.45
N THR A 113 -6.60 4.85 9.41
CA THR A 113 -5.54 3.84 9.26
C THR A 113 -6.10 2.44 9.05
N TYR A 114 -7.18 2.08 9.76
CA TYR A 114 -7.86 0.80 9.57
C TYR A 114 -8.44 0.67 8.15
N GLN A 115 -9.14 1.68 7.66
CA GLN A 115 -9.74 1.67 6.31
C GLN A 115 -8.68 1.46 5.21
N ILE A 116 -7.49 2.05 5.37
CA ILE A 116 -6.38 1.88 4.42
C ILE A 116 -5.70 0.50 4.54
N SER A 117 -5.63 -0.02 5.76
CA SER A 117 -5.02 -1.33 6.03
C SER A 117 -5.82 -2.46 5.39
N ASP A 118 -7.16 -2.40 5.45
CA ASP A 118 -8.03 -3.42 4.85
C ASP A 118 -7.86 -3.48 3.33
N TRP A 119 -7.75 -2.33 2.66
CA TRP A 119 -7.48 -2.30 1.21
C TRP A 119 -6.16 -3.00 0.86
N SER A 120 -5.10 -2.81 1.64
CA SER A 120 -3.80 -3.46 1.39
C SER A 120 -3.90 -4.99 1.53
N ALA A 121 -4.73 -5.46 2.47
CA ALA A 121 -5.04 -6.88 2.63
C ALA A 121 -5.91 -7.43 1.48
N VAL A 122 -6.81 -6.62 0.90
CA VAL A 122 -7.58 -6.98 -0.30
C VAL A 122 -6.64 -7.11 -1.50
N ALA A 123 -5.82 -6.10 -1.80
CA ALA A 123 -4.86 -6.12 -2.90
C ALA A 123 -3.92 -7.33 -2.83
N ARG A 124 -3.42 -7.67 -1.63
CA ARG A 124 -2.64 -8.88 -1.39
C ARG A 124 -3.42 -10.16 -1.72
N ARG A 125 -4.64 -10.31 -1.17
CA ARG A 125 -5.50 -11.49 -1.43
C ARG A 125 -5.82 -11.65 -2.92
N LEU A 126 -6.09 -10.55 -3.62
CA LEU A 126 -6.31 -10.54 -5.06
C LEU A 126 -5.07 -11.03 -5.81
N SER A 127 -3.88 -10.54 -5.45
CA SER A 127 -2.60 -10.93 -6.06
C SER A 127 -2.29 -12.41 -5.87
N GLU A 128 -2.39 -12.91 -4.63
CA GLU A 128 -2.17 -14.33 -4.32
C GLU A 128 -3.18 -15.22 -5.06
N ARG A 129 -4.44 -14.80 -5.15
CA ARG A 129 -5.48 -15.49 -5.93
C ARG A 129 -5.14 -15.51 -7.42
N ALA A 130 -4.66 -14.41 -7.99
CA ALA A 130 -4.31 -14.34 -9.40
C ALA A 130 -3.16 -15.28 -9.75
N PHE A 131 -2.10 -15.34 -8.93
CA PHE A 131 -1.01 -16.30 -9.10
C PHE A 131 -1.46 -17.75 -8.93
N LEU A 132 -2.31 -18.04 -7.93
CA LEU A 132 -2.86 -19.37 -7.77
C LEU A 132 -3.72 -19.76 -8.98
N HIS A 133 -4.58 -18.84 -9.45
CA HIS A 133 -5.39 -19.05 -10.65
C HIS A 133 -4.51 -19.33 -11.86
N LEU A 134 -3.43 -18.56 -12.05
CA LEU A 134 -2.46 -18.79 -13.14
C LEU A 134 -1.92 -20.23 -13.12
N GLN A 135 -1.41 -20.68 -11.97
CA GLN A 135 -0.87 -22.02 -11.84
C GLN A 135 -1.93 -23.09 -12.13
N ARG A 136 -3.18 -22.88 -11.68
CA ARG A 136 -4.30 -23.79 -11.95
C ARG A 136 -4.71 -23.80 -13.41
N SER A 137 -4.69 -22.65 -14.09
CA SER A 137 -4.98 -22.54 -15.52
C SER A 137 -3.94 -23.29 -16.37
N ILE A 138 -2.64 -23.16 -16.05
CA ILE A 138 -1.57 -23.91 -16.73
C ILE A 138 -1.75 -25.43 -16.57
N VAL A 139 -2.19 -25.88 -15.38
CA VAL A 139 -2.47 -27.30 -15.14
C VAL A 139 -3.70 -27.77 -15.92
N ALA A 140 -4.79 -27.01 -15.86
CA ALA A 140 -6.10 -27.44 -16.35
C ALA A 140 -6.28 -27.32 -17.88
N ASP A 141 -5.59 -26.37 -18.52
CA ASP A 141 -5.78 -26.04 -19.94
C ASP A 141 -4.47 -26.18 -20.71
N SER A 142 -4.42 -27.14 -21.65
CA SER A 142 -3.24 -27.39 -22.48
C SER A 142 -2.88 -26.23 -23.38
N SER A 143 -3.85 -25.44 -23.86
CA SER A 143 -3.59 -24.26 -24.68
C SER A 143 -2.92 -23.14 -23.89
N ILE A 144 -3.26 -22.99 -22.60
CA ILE A 144 -2.59 -22.06 -21.69
C ILE A 144 -1.19 -22.59 -21.38
N ARG A 145 -1.07 -23.90 -21.11
CA ARG A 145 0.22 -24.55 -20.85
C ARG A 145 1.22 -24.35 -21.98
N GLU A 146 0.84 -24.66 -23.22
CA GLU A 146 1.75 -24.53 -24.36
C GLU A 146 2.16 -23.07 -24.60
N ARG A 147 1.25 -22.10 -24.42
CA ARG A 147 1.61 -20.67 -24.47
C ARG A 147 2.67 -20.29 -23.43
N TRP A 148 2.53 -20.79 -22.20
CA TRP A 148 3.49 -20.54 -21.13
C TRP A 148 4.83 -21.25 -21.35
N LYS A 149 4.82 -22.46 -21.94
CA LYS A 149 6.04 -23.15 -22.36
C LYS A 149 6.78 -22.37 -23.45
N SER A 150 6.08 -21.89 -24.48
CA SER A 150 6.69 -21.05 -25.52
C SER A 150 7.26 -19.76 -24.94
N ALA A 151 6.56 -19.09 -24.02
CA ALA A 151 7.09 -17.89 -23.37
C ALA A 151 8.32 -18.18 -22.48
N PHE A 152 8.36 -19.34 -21.83
CA PHE A 152 9.52 -19.81 -21.05
C PHE A 152 10.74 -20.11 -21.94
N GLU A 153 10.52 -20.60 -23.15
CA GLU A 153 11.57 -20.77 -24.15
C GLU A 153 12.06 -19.43 -24.70
N GLU A 154 11.14 -18.51 -25.00
CA GLU A 154 11.44 -17.19 -25.56
C GLU A 154 12.23 -16.28 -24.61
N GLY A 155 11.84 -16.21 -23.33
CA GLY A 155 12.60 -15.48 -22.31
C GLY A 155 11.77 -14.74 -21.27
N GLU A 156 12.46 -14.02 -20.37
CA GLU A 156 11.85 -13.34 -19.22
C GLU A 156 10.75 -12.35 -19.66
N LEU A 157 10.99 -11.58 -20.72
CA LEU A 157 10.04 -10.58 -21.23
C LEU A 157 8.71 -11.19 -21.71
N ALA A 158 8.75 -12.37 -22.36
CA ALA A 158 7.54 -13.04 -22.81
C ALA A 158 6.71 -13.53 -21.61
N CYS A 159 7.39 -14.07 -20.58
CA CYS A 159 6.76 -14.46 -19.32
C CYS A 159 6.16 -13.27 -18.57
N GLU A 160 6.88 -12.14 -18.51
CA GLU A 160 6.42 -10.89 -17.91
C GLU A 160 5.12 -10.40 -18.57
N LYS A 161 5.07 -10.38 -19.91
CA LYS A 161 3.90 -9.92 -20.65
C LYS A 161 2.69 -10.82 -20.43
N LEU A 162 2.86 -12.14 -20.49
CA LEU A 162 1.78 -13.09 -20.21
C LEU A 162 1.33 -13.01 -18.75
N GLY A 163 2.27 -12.87 -17.82
CA GLY A 163 2.00 -12.70 -16.40
C GLY A 163 1.23 -11.42 -16.11
N GLY A 164 1.68 -10.29 -16.65
CA GLY A 164 1.00 -8.99 -16.55
C GLY A 164 -0.41 -9.02 -17.14
N ALA A 165 -0.58 -9.61 -18.34
CA ALA A 165 -1.89 -9.76 -18.96
C ALA A 165 -2.83 -10.64 -18.11
N HIS A 166 -2.30 -11.71 -17.50
CA HIS A 166 -3.09 -12.53 -16.58
C HIS A 166 -3.48 -11.76 -15.31
N LEU A 167 -2.57 -10.99 -14.72
CA LEU A 167 -2.85 -10.16 -13.54
C LEU A 167 -3.95 -9.12 -13.83
N LEU A 168 -3.96 -8.53 -15.03
CA LEU A 168 -5.03 -7.60 -15.45
C LEU A 168 -6.42 -8.25 -15.47
N LEU A 169 -6.53 -9.55 -15.78
CA LEU A 169 -7.82 -10.28 -15.70
C LEU A 169 -8.39 -10.34 -14.27
N HIS A 170 -7.55 -10.11 -13.26
CA HIS A 170 -7.94 -10.05 -11.84
C HIS A 170 -8.04 -8.61 -11.33
N GLY A 171 -8.01 -7.61 -12.22
CA GLY A 171 -8.02 -6.21 -11.85
C GLY A 171 -6.69 -5.73 -11.26
N ILE A 172 -5.59 -6.44 -11.51
CA ILE A 172 -4.28 -6.10 -10.97
C ILE A 172 -3.40 -5.57 -12.09
N TRP A 173 -2.96 -4.34 -11.95
CA TRP A 173 -1.95 -3.75 -12.79
C TRP A 173 -0.56 -4.11 -12.24
N ALA A 174 0.24 -4.81 -13.02
CA ALA A 174 1.58 -5.20 -12.60
C ALA A 174 2.63 -4.27 -13.23
N PHE A 175 3.62 -3.86 -12.44
CA PHE A 175 4.76 -3.11 -12.93
C PHE A 175 6.09 -3.69 -12.41
N LYS A 176 7.18 -3.36 -13.09
CA LYS A 176 8.56 -3.64 -12.66
C LYS A 176 9.37 -2.36 -12.60
N VAL A 177 10.57 -2.42 -12.03
CA VAL A 177 11.41 -1.23 -11.86
C VAL A 177 12.57 -1.22 -12.83
N ASN A 178 12.67 -0.15 -13.62
CA ASN A 178 13.78 0.01 -14.57
C ASN A 178 15.07 0.48 -13.85
N ALA A 179 16.16 0.60 -14.62
CA ALA A 179 17.45 1.05 -14.08
C ALA A 179 17.42 2.47 -13.50
N GLU A 180 16.48 3.30 -13.96
CA GLU A 180 16.27 4.70 -13.54
C GLU A 180 15.28 4.81 -12.36
N ARG A 181 14.87 3.68 -11.76
CA ARG A 181 13.91 3.56 -10.65
C ARG A 181 12.47 3.94 -11.03
N GLU A 182 12.15 3.90 -12.31
CA GLU A 182 10.83 4.23 -12.82
C GLU A 182 9.98 2.96 -12.95
N ARG A 183 8.66 3.14 -12.91
CA ARG A 183 7.68 2.06 -13.08
C ARG A 183 7.55 1.75 -14.57
N THR A 184 7.72 0.48 -14.93
CA THR A 184 7.52 -0.02 -16.29
C THR A 184 6.34 -0.98 -16.30
N ASP A 185 5.36 -0.72 -17.17
CA ASP A 185 4.24 -1.62 -17.39
C ASP A 185 4.72 -2.98 -17.89
N LEU A 186 4.18 -4.07 -17.33
CA LEU A 186 4.62 -5.42 -17.72
C LEU A 186 4.16 -5.83 -19.12
N VAL A 187 3.04 -5.31 -19.61
CA VAL A 187 2.43 -5.77 -20.87
C VAL A 187 2.97 -4.98 -22.06
N LEU A 188 2.92 -3.66 -21.96
CA LEU A 188 3.32 -2.70 -22.97
C LEU A 188 4.80 -2.33 -22.88
N SER A 189 5.46 -2.60 -21.75
CA SER A 189 6.88 -2.28 -21.53
C SER A 189 7.21 -0.79 -21.66
N ASN A 190 6.20 0.08 -21.51
CA ASN A 190 6.36 1.53 -21.47
C ASN A 190 6.46 2.02 -20.02
N GLN A 191 6.97 3.24 -19.87
CA GLN A 191 7.02 3.90 -18.58
C GLN A 191 5.61 4.30 -18.14
N LEU A 192 5.24 3.99 -16.91
CA LEU A 192 4.00 4.43 -16.28
C LEU A 192 4.21 5.84 -15.69
N THR A 193 3.99 6.86 -16.52
CA THR A 193 4.12 8.28 -16.12
C THR A 193 2.79 8.87 -15.64
N ASP A 194 1.67 8.49 -16.27
CA ASP A 194 0.32 8.83 -15.83
C ASP A 194 -0.37 7.60 -15.23
N LEU A 195 -0.77 7.70 -13.97
CA LEU A 195 -1.43 6.62 -13.24
C LEU A 195 -2.96 6.73 -13.27
N SER A 196 -3.53 7.76 -13.93
CA SER A 196 -4.97 7.99 -13.99
C SER A 196 -5.74 6.81 -14.59
N GLU A 197 -5.19 6.15 -15.60
CA GLU A 197 -5.77 4.95 -16.20
C GLU A 197 -5.73 3.77 -15.23
N VAL A 198 -4.59 3.57 -14.56
CA VAL A 198 -4.40 2.52 -13.57
C VAL A 198 -5.40 2.70 -12.41
N GLU A 199 -5.50 3.91 -11.87
CA GLU A 199 -6.41 4.26 -10.78
C GLU A 199 -7.89 4.06 -11.13
N ARG A 200 -8.26 4.25 -12.40
CA ARG A 200 -9.65 4.07 -12.86
C ARG A 200 -10.01 2.62 -13.17
N THR A 201 -9.04 1.79 -13.54
CA THR A 201 -9.30 0.46 -14.14
C THR A 201 -8.80 -0.71 -13.30
N ALA A 202 -7.85 -0.50 -12.39
CA ALA A 202 -7.28 -1.53 -11.54
C ALA A 202 -7.72 -1.40 -10.09
N GLU A 203 -7.96 -2.55 -9.47
CA GLU A 203 -8.18 -2.73 -8.04
C GLU A 203 -6.87 -2.61 -7.25
N ALA A 204 -5.75 -2.96 -7.87
CA ALA A 204 -4.42 -2.91 -7.28
C ALA A 204 -3.32 -2.68 -8.31
N LEU A 205 -2.28 -1.95 -7.91
CA LEU A 205 -1.01 -1.77 -8.60
C LEU A 205 0.08 -2.50 -7.79
N VAL A 206 0.76 -3.46 -8.42
CA VAL A 206 1.63 -4.42 -7.74
C VAL A 206 2.99 -4.52 -8.41
N LEU A 207 4.06 -4.41 -7.63
CA LEU A 207 5.43 -4.63 -8.10
C LEU A 207 5.69 -6.14 -8.24
N THR A 208 6.04 -6.56 -9.45
CA THR A 208 6.44 -7.94 -9.73
C THR A 208 7.75 -7.98 -10.50
N GLU A 209 8.69 -8.79 -10.03
CA GLU A 209 9.94 -9.09 -10.76
C GLU A 209 9.93 -10.55 -11.19
N TRP A 210 10.00 -10.79 -12.50
CA TRP A 210 9.90 -12.14 -13.07
C TRP A 210 11.28 -12.64 -13.47
N LYS A 211 11.58 -13.89 -13.12
CA LYS A 211 12.83 -14.57 -13.48
C LYS A 211 12.57 -15.96 -13.98
N ILE A 212 13.26 -16.32 -15.06
CA ILE A 212 13.31 -17.70 -15.53
C ILE A 212 14.38 -18.43 -14.73
N VAL A 213 14.02 -19.62 -14.26
CA VAL A 213 14.88 -20.57 -13.57
C VAL A 213 14.85 -21.87 -14.35
N ARG A 214 15.98 -22.24 -14.95
CA ARG A 214 16.08 -23.48 -15.75
C ARG A 214 16.56 -24.64 -14.90
N GLU A 215 17.43 -24.36 -13.94
CA GLU A 215 17.98 -25.36 -13.02
C GLU A 215 17.72 -25.00 -11.55
N GLU A 216 17.57 -26.01 -10.69
CA GLU A 216 17.24 -25.82 -9.27
C GLU A 216 18.36 -25.09 -8.50
N ASN A 217 19.62 -25.29 -8.88
CA ASN A 217 20.79 -24.59 -8.34
C ASN A 217 20.77 -23.07 -8.63
N GLU A 218 20.05 -22.61 -9.65
CA GLU A 218 19.95 -21.19 -10.03
C GLU A 218 18.95 -20.41 -9.17
N VAL A 219 18.02 -21.10 -8.49
CA VAL A 219 16.92 -20.48 -7.72
C VAL A 219 17.45 -19.40 -6.78
N GLY A 220 18.50 -19.71 -6.01
CA GLY A 220 19.07 -18.78 -5.05
C GLY A 220 19.69 -17.53 -5.71
N ALA A 221 20.33 -17.68 -6.87
CA ALA A 221 20.91 -16.58 -7.61
C ALA A 221 19.83 -15.69 -8.24
N LYS A 222 18.79 -16.30 -8.82
CA LYS A 222 17.67 -15.60 -9.46
C LYS A 222 16.79 -14.85 -8.46
N ILE A 223 16.54 -15.42 -7.27
CA ILE A 223 15.85 -14.70 -6.19
C ILE A 223 16.65 -13.45 -5.75
N LYS A 224 17.98 -13.56 -5.60
CA LYS A 224 18.83 -12.40 -5.27
C LYS A 224 18.83 -11.35 -6.38
N GLU A 225 18.82 -11.77 -7.64
CA GLU A 225 18.73 -10.87 -8.79
C GLU A 225 17.41 -10.08 -8.77
N ALA A 226 16.28 -10.78 -8.65
CA ALA A 226 14.95 -10.19 -8.59
C ALA A 226 14.79 -9.27 -7.38
N HIS A 227 15.28 -9.70 -6.21
CA HIS A 227 15.28 -8.87 -5.00
C HIS A 227 16.07 -7.58 -5.21
N ARG A 228 17.29 -7.65 -5.76
CA ARG A 228 18.10 -6.45 -6.03
C ARG A 228 17.41 -5.50 -7.02
N GLN A 229 16.64 -6.01 -7.98
CA GLN A 229 15.86 -5.20 -8.91
C GLN A 229 14.67 -4.54 -8.19
N ALA A 230 13.86 -5.34 -7.47
CA ALA A 230 12.73 -4.85 -6.69
C ALA A 230 13.15 -3.85 -5.58
N ALA A 231 14.31 -4.06 -4.94
CA ALA A 231 14.83 -3.18 -3.89
C ALA A 231 15.34 -1.83 -4.41
N ARG A 232 15.60 -1.70 -5.73
CA ARG A 232 15.88 -0.38 -6.34
C ARG A 232 14.66 0.51 -6.35
N TYR A 233 13.46 -0.06 -6.15
CA TYR A 233 12.26 0.71 -5.97
C TYR A 233 12.37 1.56 -4.71
N ALA A 234 12.78 2.81 -4.89
CA ALA A 234 12.61 3.84 -3.88
C ALA A 234 11.17 4.31 -4.01
N PHE A 235 10.34 4.11 -2.98
CA PHE A 235 8.94 4.53 -2.91
C PHE A 235 8.67 5.77 -3.76
N GLY A 236 8.04 5.57 -4.92
CA GLY A 236 7.61 6.66 -5.77
C GLY A 236 6.40 7.33 -5.13
N ALA A 237 6.32 8.65 -5.23
CA ALA A 237 5.10 9.35 -4.84
C ALA A 237 3.90 8.76 -5.61
N LEU A 238 2.86 8.35 -4.86
CA LEU A 238 1.45 8.23 -5.27
C LEU A 238 1.08 7.04 -6.16
N ALA A 239 0.31 6.10 -5.60
CA ALA A 239 -1.04 5.79 -6.08
C ALA A 239 -1.86 5.18 -4.91
N GLY A 240 -3.15 5.54 -4.82
CA GLY A 240 -4.16 4.94 -3.92
C GLY A 240 -4.09 3.43 -3.77
N ILE A 241 -3.72 2.83 -4.89
CA ILE A 241 -3.87 1.44 -5.23
C ILE A 241 -2.56 0.67 -5.23
N GLU A 242 -1.44 1.27 -4.82
CA GLU A 242 -0.14 0.59 -4.83
C GLU A 242 0.07 -0.27 -3.59
N LEU A 243 0.38 -1.56 -3.78
CA LEU A 243 0.76 -2.47 -2.70
C LEU A 243 2.23 -2.25 -2.29
N ALA A 244 2.51 -1.07 -1.73
CA ALA A 244 3.87 -0.58 -1.54
C ALA A 244 4.72 -1.36 -0.52
N SER A 245 4.10 -2.14 0.37
CA SER A 245 4.80 -2.97 1.36
C SER A 245 4.88 -4.44 0.99
N TYR A 246 4.52 -4.81 -0.25
CA TYR A 246 4.53 -6.20 -0.70
C TYR A 246 5.02 -6.30 -2.15
N HIS A 247 6.17 -6.93 -2.36
CA HIS A 247 6.77 -7.14 -3.68
C HIS A 247 6.79 -8.63 -4.01
N TYR A 248 6.35 -8.99 -5.21
CA TYR A 248 6.36 -10.39 -5.66
C TYR A 248 7.57 -10.68 -6.52
N LEU A 249 8.33 -11.71 -6.13
CA LEU A 249 9.45 -12.24 -6.91
C LEU A 249 9.00 -13.54 -7.55
N VAL A 250 8.67 -13.49 -8.84
CA VAL A 250 8.04 -14.58 -9.57
C VAL A 250 9.10 -15.39 -10.30
N MET A 251 9.28 -16.64 -9.87
CA MET A 251 10.20 -17.60 -10.46
C MET A 251 9.42 -18.51 -11.40
N VAL A 252 9.63 -18.33 -12.71
CA VAL A 252 9.06 -19.19 -13.75
C VAL A 252 10.00 -20.38 -13.96
N THR A 253 9.48 -21.58 -13.81
CA THR A 253 10.24 -22.84 -13.90
C THR A 253 9.53 -23.80 -14.84
N GLU A 254 10.26 -24.82 -15.32
CA GLU A 254 9.61 -25.92 -16.04
C GLU A 254 8.70 -26.71 -15.09
N ARG A 255 9.20 -27.08 -13.91
CA ARG A 255 8.46 -27.88 -12.92
C ARG A 255 8.34 -27.15 -11.59
N VAL A 256 7.43 -27.61 -10.74
CA VAL A 256 7.26 -27.04 -9.40
C VAL A 256 8.55 -27.21 -8.60
N LEU A 257 9.09 -26.10 -8.09
CA LEU A 257 10.27 -26.06 -7.23
C LEU A 257 9.92 -25.48 -5.86
N GLN A 258 10.65 -25.89 -4.82
CA GLN A 258 10.48 -25.33 -3.49
C GLN A 258 11.10 -23.93 -3.43
N MET A 259 10.30 -22.95 -3.02
CA MET A 259 10.73 -21.56 -2.86
C MET A 259 11.00 -21.22 -1.40
N ARG A 260 11.85 -20.22 -1.18
CA ARG A 260 12.23 -19.69 0.15
C ARG A 260 11.05 -19.19 0.99
N GLY A 261 9.90 -18.90 0.38
CA GLY A 261 8.74 -18.28 1.04
C GLY A 261 8.83 -16.76 1.04
N SER A 262 8.34 -16.11 2.10
CA SER A 262 8.44 -14.64 2.27
C SER A 262 9.43 -14.24 3.35
N TRP A 263 9.93 -13.01 3.25
CA TRP A 263 10.70 -12.33 4.29
C TRP A 263 10.42 -10.83 4.28
N ILE A 264 10.81 -10.16 5.36
CA ILE A 264 10.63 -8.71 5.53
C ILE A 264 12.01 -8.06 5.58
N GLU A 265 12.16 -6.95 4.86
CA GLU A 265 13.35 -6.10 4.83
C GLU A 265 12.91 -4.65 4.65
N ASP A 266 13.40 -3.75 5.49
CA ASP A 266 13.04 -2.32 5.50
C ASP A 266 11.52 -2.03 5.48
N GLY A 267 10.74 -2.90 6.15
CA GLY A 267 9.27 -2.77 6.22
C GLY A 267 8.53 -3.23 4.96
N VAL A 268 9.24 -3.76 3.96
CA VAL A 268 8.68 -4.36 2.75
C VAL A 268 8.74 -5.88 2.86
N THR A 269 7.62 -6.55 2.55
CA THR A 269 7.57 -8.00 2.45
C THR A 269 7.90 -8.42 1.02
N TYR A 270 8.91 -9.26 0.85
CA TYR A 270 9.23 -9.90 -0.41
C TYR A 270 8.64 -11.31 -0.40
N GLN A 271 7.81 -11.63 -1.39
CA GLN A 271 7.15 -12.93 -1.53
C GLN A 271 7.66 -13.63 -2.78
N CYS A 272 8.36 -14.75 -2.60
CA CYS A 272 8.68 -15.61 -3.73
C CYS A 272 7.46 -16.44 -4.15
N ILE A 273 7.17 -16.44 -5.45
CA ILE A 273 6.12 -17.24 -6.08
C ILE A 273 6.77 -18.12 -7.13
N ASN A 274 6.39 -19.40 -7.20
CA ASN A 274 6.77 -20.27 -8.30
C ASN A 274 5.61 -20.42 -9.29
N VAL A 275 5.88 -20.18 -10.57
CA VAL A 275 4.97 -20.51 -11.67
C VAL A 275 5.64 -21.59 -12.52
N ALA A 276 5.17 -22.82 -12.36
CA ALA A 276 5.63 -23.95 -13.16
C ALA A 276 4.85 -24.02 -14.47
N VAL A 277 5.54 -24.01 -15.61
CA VAL A 277 4.93 -24.03 -16.95
C VAL A 277 4.58 -25.45 -17.44
N ASP A 278 5.22 -26.47 -16.89
CA ASP A 278 4.90 -27.89 -17.13
C ASP A 278 4.87 -28.68 -15.79
N PRO A 279 3.94 -28.34 -14.89
CA PRO A 279 3.81 -29.03 -13.62
C PRO A 279 3.37 -30.48 -13.86
N LYS A 280 4.10 -31.44 -13.26
CA LYS A 280 3.67 -32.85 -13.29
C LYS A 280 2.28 -32.97 -12.67
N THR A 281 1.31 -33.44 -13.43
CA THR A 281 0.00 -33.84 -12.90
C THR A 281 0.17 -35.13 -12.08
N PRO A 282 -0.34 -35.20 -10.82
CA PRO A 282 -0.21 -36.40 -9.98
C PRO A 282 -0.90 -37.66 -10.54
N SER A 283 -1.67 -37.56 -11.63
CA SER A 283 -2.54 -38.64 -12.11
C SER A 283 -2.50 -38.81 -13.63
N GLY A 284 -1.30 -38.96 -14.21
CA GLY A 284 -1.11 -39.57 -15.52
C GLY A 284 -0.56 -40.99 -15.37
N ARG A 285 -1.46 -41.97 -15.25
CA ARG A 285 -1.19 -43.36 -15.65
C ARG A 285 -1.69 -43.53 -17.08
#